data_AF-A0A1J4N0K1-F1
#
_entry.id   AF-A0A1J4N0K1-F1
#
_cell.length_a   1.000
_cell.length_b   1.000
_cell.length_c   1.000
_cell.angle_alpha   90.00
_cell.angle_beta   90.00
_cell.angle_gamma   90.00
#
_symmetry.space_group_name_H-M   'P 1'
#
loop_
_entity.id
_entity.type
_entity.pdbx_description
1 polymer ?
#
loop_
_entity_poly.entity_id
_entity_poly.type
_entity_poly.pdbx_seq_one_letter_code
_entity_poly.pdbx_strand_id
1 'polypeptide(L)'
;MPIASWFPEAQLGIFVHWGIFSVDGVAESWSFFDGRVPYADYMAQIDRFTASAFDADAWAELFERAGATYAVLTTKHHDGVALYDTQVNDLSVVKQAPAGRDLVAEFVEAVRRRGLKVGLYFSHLDWSHPDYATVRPAVQHPSVQDNPYAVPRPGEEDPERWERYLEFHRAQIRELVTRFEPDLLWFDGEWERDERQWRMRELRAELRELAPEMVVNGRMLGHGDYVTPEQGVPVEPPDGPWELCLTINDSWGWQPQDHNHKSPRQIVRTFVETIGGGGNLLLDVGPREDGTITPEQTERLEALGAWVSRHSPAVRGIRRGLPHGHFYGPSAVSDDGRTLFLYVLDRPNDYVVVRGLRNQVLKAYVLGTGTELEHQRIGGLHEVPGWEYVFTTDDDLDPLCTVIALELDGEVSVHRPHED
;
A
#
# COMPACT_ATOMS: atom_id res chain seq x y z
N MET A 1 -15.87 12.74 -8.73
CA MET A 1 -15.85 11.67 -9.75
C MET A 1 -15.62 10.36 -9.01
N PRO A 2 -16.19 9.23 -9.46
CA PRO A 2 -15.80 7.94 -8.90
C PRO A 2 -14.28 7.76 -9.06
N ILE A 3 -13.67 7.02 -8.13
CA ILE A 3 -12.28 6.58 -8.25
C ILE A 3 -12.10 5.76 -9.53
N ALA A 4 -10.89 5.76 -10.10
CA ALA A 4 -10.58 4.95 -11.28
C ALA A 4 -10.90 3.48 -11.01
N SER A 5 -11.58 2.81 -11.94
CA SER A 5 -12.14 1.46 -11.74
C SER A 5 -11.08 0.40 -11.43
N TRP A 6 -9.85 0.59 -11.92
CA TRP A 6 -8.76 -0.34 -11.67
C TRP A 6 -8.39 -0.43 -10.19
N PHE A 7 -8.56 0.64 -9.42
CA PHE A 7 -8.02 0.71 -8.06
C PHE A 7 -8.75 -0.21 -7.07
N PRO A 8 -10.10 -0.22 -6.98
CA PRO A 8 -10.80 -1.22 -6.16
C PRO A 8 -10.51 -2.67 -6.58
N GLU A 9 -10.12 -2.88 -7.84
CA GLU A 9 -9.80 -4.19 -8.41
C GLU A 9 -8.31 -4.55 -8.32
N ALA A 10 -7.48 -3.73 -7.67
CA ALA A 10 -6.03 -3.88 -7.70
C ALA A 10 -5.52 -4.99 -6.75
N GLN A 11 -6.11 -5.06 -5.56
CA GLN A 11 -5.80 -5.94 -4.41
C GLN A 11 -4.37 -5.88 -3.86
N LEU A 12 -3.34 -5.96 -4.69
CA LEU A 12 -1.93 -6.04 -4.28
C LEU A 12 -1.08 -5.06 -5.08
N GLY A 13 -0.35 -4.21 -4.38
CA GLY A 13 0.72 -3.39 -4.93
C GLY A 13 2.01 -3.53 -4.13
N ILE A 14 3.12 -3.13 -4.75
CA ILE A 14 4.43 -3.08 -4.10
C ILE A 14 4.83 -1.63 -3.84
N PHE A 15 5.14 -1.30 -2.59
CA PHE A 15 5.73 -0.03 -2.22
C PHE A 15 7.25 -0.15 -2.25
N VAL A 16 7.95 0.89 -2.68
CA VAL A 16 9.40 0.94 -2.67
C VAL A 16 9.87 2.23 -2.00
N HIS A 17 10.43 2.09 -0.81
CA HIS A 17 11.13 3.18 -0.12
C HIS A 17 12.63 3.07 -0.38
N TRP A 18 13.10 3.93 -1.29
CA TRP A 18 14.49 3.95 -1.71
C TRP A 18 15.00 5.38 -1.84
N GLY A 19 16.24 5.60 -1.42
CA GLY A 19 16.85 6.92 -1.39
C GLY A 19 18.21 6.90 -0.73
N ILE A 20 18.78 8.08 -0.50
CA ILE A 20 20.12 8.20 0.05
C ILE A 20 20.26 7.58 1.45
N PHE A 21 19.17 7.46 2.20
CA PHE A 21 19.12 6.78 3.50
C PHE A 21 19.49 5.30 3.44
N SER A 22 19.37 4.66 2.27
CA SER A 22 19.80 3.27 2.08
C SER A 22 21.33 3.11 2.11
N VAL A 23 22.12 4.19 2.01
CA VAL A 23 23.60 4.12 1.99
C VAL A 23 24.15 3.65 3.33
N ASP A 24 23.76 4.30 4.42
CA ASP A 24 24.16 3.89 5.76
C ASP A 24 23.10 3.00 6.43
N GLY A 25 21.98 2.77 5.74
CA GLY A 25 20.89 1.93 6.21
C GLY A 25 20.19 2.51 7.44
N VAL A 26 19.85 3.80 7.36
CA VAL A 26 19.22 4.55 8.44
C VAL A 26 17.76 4.84 8.12
N ALA A 27 16.95 5.16 9.14
CA ALA A 27 15.56 5.53 8.93
C ALA A 27 15.43 6.74 7.98
N GLU A 28 14.53 6.60 7.00
CA GLU A 28 14.27 7.53 5.91
C GLU A 28 13.89 8.91 6.43
N SER A 29 14.84 9.86 6.36
CA SER A 29 14.74 11.25 6.82
C SER A 29 14.55 11.43 8.35
N TRP A 30 13.82 10.53 9.00
CA TRP A 30 13.55 10.56 10.44
C TRP A 30 14.81 10.46 11.30
N SER A 31 15.85 9.79 10.79
CA SER A 31 17.11 9.65 11.50
C SER A 31 17.78 10.98 11.82
N PHE A 32 17.73 11.98 10.92
CA PHE A 32 18.23 13.32 11.23
C PHE A 32 17.19 14.21 11.91
N PHE A 33 15.90 14.02 11.59
CA PHE A 33 14.81 14.75 12.24
C PHE A 33 14.78 14.51 13.76
N ASP A 34 14.99 13.25 14.18
CA ASP A 34 15.06 12.82 15.58
C ASP A 34 16.43 13.11 16.23
N GLY A 35 17.40 13.63 15.47
CA GLY A 35 18.75 13.87 15.96
C GLY A 35 19.59 12.61 16.22
N ARG A 36 19.21 11.45 15.65
CA ARG A 36 20.01 10.21 15.72
C ARG A 36 21.24 10.27 14.83
N VAL A 37 21.12 10.96 13.68
CA VAL A 37 22.19 11.23 12.72
C VAL A 37 22.30 12.75 12.53
N PRO A 38 23.48 13.37 12.56
CA PRO A 38 23.61 14.78 12.20
C PRO A 38 23.16 15.02 10.76
N TYR A 39 22.40 16.10 10.51
CA TYR A 39 21.88 16.42 9.17
C TYR A 39 22.96 16.45 8.08
N ALA A 40 24.13 17.02 8.38
CA ALA A 40 25.24 17.05 7.44
C ALA A 40 25.74 15.64 7.06
N ASP A 41 25.80 14.73 8.03
CA ASP A 41 26.22 13.35 7.81
C ASP A 41 25.15 12.58 7.04
N TYR A 42 23.87 12.81 7.36
CA TYR A 42 22.75 12.22 6.62
C TYR A 42 22.78 12.63 5.15
N MET A 43 22.91 13.93 4.86
CA MET A 43 22.93 14.44 3.49
C MET A 43 24.19 14.02 2.72
N ALA A 44 25.33 13.86 3.41
CA ALA A 44 26.57 13.36 2.80
C ALA A 44 26.46 11.93 2.24
N GLN A 45 25.40 11.18 2.56
CA GLN A 45 25.09 9.90 1.91
C GLN A 45 24.88 10.05 0.40
N ILE A 46 24.43 11.21 -0.10
CA ILE A 46 24.20 11.44 -1.53
C ILE A 46 25.47 11.20 -2.36
N ASP A 47 26.65 11.50 -1.82
CA ASP A 47 27.96 11.32 -2.46
C ASP A 47 28.35 9.84 -2.66
N ARG A 48 27.61 8.92 -2.02
CA ARG A 48 27.85 7.47 -2.05
C ARG A 48 26.67 6.67 -2.61
N PHE A 49 25.58 7.33 -2.97
CA PHE A 49 24.42 6.67 -3.55
C PHE A 49 24.65 6.35 -5.04
N THR A 50 24.85 5.08 -5.37
CA THR A 50 25.32 4.66 -6.71
C THR A 50 24.26 4.04 -7.60
N ALA A 51 23.21 3.41 -7.04
CA ALA A 51 22.27 2.62 -7.83
C ALA A 51 22.95 1.63 -8.80
N SER A 52 24.15 1.14 -8.45
CA SER A 52 25.05 0.46 -9.39
C SER A 52 24.58 -0.93 -9.84
N ALA A 53 23.72 -1.56 -9.06
CA ALA A 53 23.06 -2.84 -9.36
C ALA A 53 21.55 -2.67 -9.62
N PHE A 54 21.05 -1.43 -9.73
CA PHE A 54 19.65 -1.17 -10.00
C PHE A 54 19.29 -1.56 -11.43
N ASP A 55 18.36 -2.51 -11.51
CA ASP A 55 17.71 -2.98 -12.73
C ASP A 55 16.20 -2.87 -12.56
N ALA A 56 15.61 -1.87 -13.22
CA ALA A 56 14.18 -1.60 -13.15
C ALA A 56 13.34 -2.75 -13.73
N ASP A 57 13.81 -3.46 -14.76
CA ASP A 57 13.11 -4.61 -15.33
C ASP A 57 13.13 -5.80 -14.37
N ALA A 58 14.22 -6.00 -13.63
CA ALA A 58 14.30 -7.04 -12.60
C ALA A 58 13.33 -6.77 -11.43
N TRP A 59 13.19 -5.51 -11.01
CA TRP A 59 12.19 -5.12 -10.01
C TRP A 59 10.77 -5.36 -10.53
N ALA A 60 10.44 -4.85 -11.72
CA ALA A 60 9.11 -5.00 -12.31
C ALA A 60 8.74 -6.47 -12.51
N GLU A 61 9.70 -7.32 -12.89
CA GLU A 61 9.50 -8.77 -12.98
C GLU A 61 9.21 -9.39 -11.60
N LEU A 62 9.96 -9.03 -10.57
CA LEU A 62 9.71 -9.52 -9.22
C LEU A 62 8.31 -9.14 -8.74
N PHE A 63 7.87 -7.91 -9.01
CA PHE A 63 6.54 -7.42 -8.62
C PHE A 63 5.42 -8.16 -9.38
N GLU A 64 5.59 -8.40 -10.68
CA GLU A 64 4.69 -9.24 -11.47
C GLU A 64 4.61 -10.66 -10.90
N ARG A 65 5.76 -11.30 -10.60
CA ARG A 65 5.82 -12.65 -10.02
C ARG A 65 5.20 -12.72 -8.62
N ALA A 66 5.28 -11.65 -7.84
CA ALA A 66 4.61 -11.52 -6.55
C ALA A 66 3.07 -11.45 -6.68
N GLY A 67 2.57 -11.26 -7.91
CA GLY A 67 1.16 -11.05 -8.18
C GLY A 67 0.70 -9.63 -7.88
N ALA A 68 1.57 -8.62 -7.95
CA ALA A 68 1.14 -7.24 -7.85
C ALA A 68 0.40 -6.80 -9.13
N THR A 69 -0.47 -5.80 -9.03
CA THR A 69 -1.10 -5.12 -10.18
C THR A 69 -0.62 -3.68 -10.33
N TYR A 70 0.05 -3.14 -9.30
CA TYR A 70 0.62 -1.80 -9.30
C TYR A 70 1.89 -1.74 -8.43
N ALA A 71 2.72 -0.71 -8.64
CA ALA A 71 3.88 -0.45 -7.80
C ALA A 71 4.04 1.04 -7.54
N VAL A 72 4.46 1.43 -6.33
CA VAL A 72 4.64 2.82 -5.88
C VAL A 72 6.09 3.06 -5.50
N LEU A 73 6.77 4.03 -6.13
CA LEU A 73 8.16 4.39 -5.80
C LEU A 73 8.24 5.75 -5.13
N THR A 74 9.03 5.89 -4.07
CA THR A 74 9.41 7.18 -3.48
C THR A 74 10.15 8.06 -4.49
N THR A 75 9.48 9.07 -5.07
CA THR A 75 10.15 10.04 -5.95
C THR A 75 10.99 11.04 -5.16
N LYS A 76 10.53 11.35 -3.95
CA LYS A 76 11.15 12.25 -2.97
C LYS A 76 10.56 11.93 -1.60
N HIS A 77 11.41 11.67 -0.60
CA HIS A 77 10.98 11.52 0.81
C HIS A 77 11.10 12.85 1.57
N HIS A 78 10.91 12.86 2.89
CA HIS A 78 10.93 14.09 3.70
C HIS A 78 12.29 14.83 3.68
N ASP A 79 13.38 14.14 3.31
CA ASP A 79 14.72 14.73 3.15
C ASP A 79 14.87 15.62 1.90
N GLY A 80 13.88 15.62 1.00
CA GLY A 80 13.87 16.50 -0.16
C GLY A 80 14.71 16.02 -1.35
N VAL A 81 15.43 14.89 -1.26
CA VAL A 81 16.26 14.39 -2.36
C VAL A 81 15.40 13.70 -3.42
N ALA A 82 15.34 14.28 -4.62
CA ALA A 82 14.60 13.70 -5.72
C ALA A 82 15.36 12.53 -6.39
N LEU A 83 14.65 11.43 -6.66
CA LEU A 83 15.17 10.27 -7.43
C LEU A 83 15.13 10.49 -8.96
N TYR A 84 14.68 11.65 -9.41
CA TYR A 84 14.51 12.02 -10.82
C TYR A 84 15.14 13.38 -11.11
N ASP A 85 15.28 13.72 -12.39
CA ASP A 85 15.89 15.00 -12.80
C ASP A 85 14.89 16.17 -12.66
N THR A 86 14.62 16.59 -11.42
CA THR A 86 13.77 17.76 -11.16
C THR A 86 14.42 19.04 -11.69
N GLN A 87 13.66 19.91 -12.35
CA GLN A 87 14.17 21.13 -12.98
C GLN A 87 14.04 22.35 -12.07
N VAL A 88 13.43 22.21 -10.89
CA VAL A 88 13.12 23.32 -10.00
C VAL A 88 14.15 23.55 -8.89
N ASN A 89 15.06 22.60 -8.66
CA ASN A 89 16.26 22.76 -7.84
C ASN A 89 17.35 21.76 -8.28
N ASP A 90 18.48 21.77 -7.57
CA ASP A 90 19.59 20.85 -7.87
C ASP A 90 19.65 19.62 -6.95
N LEU A 91 18.79 19.51 -5.93
CA LEU A 91 18.82 18.42 -4.95
C LEU A 91 18.16 17.15 -5.52
N SER A 92 18.92 16.45 -6.36
CA SER A 92 18.52 15.18 -6.97
C SER A 92 19.68 14.21 -7.14
N VAL A 93 19.38 12.93 -7.19
CA VAL A 93 20.37 11.87 -7.47
C VAL A 93 20.96 11.98 -8.88
N VAL A 94 20.25 12.62 -9.82
CA VAL A 94 20.74 12.86 -11.19
C VAL A 94 21.88 13.86 -11.20
N LYS A 95 21.73 14.93 -10.41
CA LYS A 95 22.66 16.07 -10.42
C LYS A 95 23.79 15.97 -9.39
N GLN A 96 23.56 15.29 -8.27
CA GLN A 96 24.48 15.29 -7.14
C GLN A 96 25.03 13.92 -6.74
N ALA A 97 24.35 12.81 -7.07
CA ALA A 97 24.80 11.49 -6.66
C ALA A 97 25.64 10.78 -7.75
N PRO A 98 26.54 9.85 -7.39
CA PRO A 98 27.21 8.98 -8.34
C PRO A 98 26.27 8.19 -9.27
N ALA A 99 25.03 7.94 -8.83
CA ALA A 99 24.00 7.30 -9.64
C ALA A 99 23.78 8.01 -10.97
N GLY A 100 23.65 9.35 -10.98
CA GLY A 100 23.59 10.16 -12.19
C GLY A 100 22.49 9.78 -13.20
N ARG A 101 21.43 9.10 -12.74
CA ARG A 101 20.37 8.49 -13.56
C ARG A 101 19.00 8.91 -13.06
N ASP A 102 18.04 9.10 -13.99
CA ASP A 102 16.64 9.36 -13.65
C ASP A 102 15.96 8.02 -13.30
N LEU A 103 16.04 7.65 -12.02
CA LEU A 103 15.62 6.33 -11.52
C LEU A 103 14.09 6.17 -11.55
N VAL A 104 13.35 7.29 -11.45
CA VAL A 104 11.89 7.29 -11.59
C VAL A 104 11.49 7.00 -13.03
N ALA A 105 12.14 7.61 -14.02
CA ALA A 105 11.87 7.32 -15.43
C ALA A 105 12.06 5.83 -15.75
N GLU A 106 13.20 5.26 -15.32
CA GLU A 106 13.51 3.84 -15.53
C GLU A 106 12.47 2.91 -14.87
N PHE A 107 12.07 3.21 -13.63
CA PHE A 107 11.02 2.50 -12.91
C PHE A 107 9.67 2.56 -13.64
N VAL A 108 9.22 3.75 -14.02
CA VAL A 108 7.93 3.97 -14.70
C VAL A 108 7.86 3.16 -15.99
N GLU A 109 8.93 3.20 -16.80
CA GLU A 109 8.98 2.46 -18.06
C GLU A 109 8.95 0.94 -17.85
N ALA A 110 9.73 0.42 -16.90
CA ALA A 110 9.79 -1.02 -16.61
C ALA A 110 8.47 -1.56 -16.06
N VAL A 111 7.84 -0.85 -15.11
CA VAL A 111 6.54 -1.22 -14.53
C VAL A 111 5.45 -1.23 -15.62
N ARG A 112 5.41 -0.21 -16.49
CA ARG A 112 4.46 -0.18 -17.63
C ARG A 112 4.70 -1.30 -18.64
N ARG A 113 5.96 -1.67 -18.94
CA ARG A 113 6.28 -2.80 -19.84
C ARG A 113 5.69 -4.12 -19.36
N ARG A 114 5.52 -4.30 -18.05
CA ARG A 114 4.90 -5.48 -17.42
C ARG A 114 3.38 -5.37 -17.28
N GLY A 115 2.77 -4.29 -17.77
CA GLY A 115 1.33 -4.07 -17.67
C GLY A 115 0.82 -3.73 -16.27
N LEU A 116 1.74 -3.41 -15.35
CA LEU A 116 1.41 -2.95 -14.01
C LEU A 116 1.07 -1.46 -14.02
N LYS A 117 0.20 -1.04 -13.11
CA LYS A 117 -0.11 0.36 -12.87
C LYS A 117 1.03 1.06 -12.14
N VAL A 118 1.29 2.31 -12.52
CA VAL A 118 2.40 3.09 -11.97
C VAL A 118 1.91 4.01 -10.88
N GLY A 119 2.47 3.86 -9.69
CA GLY A 119 2.32 4.78 -8.58
C GLY A 119 3.62 5.54 -8.29
N LEU A 120 3.50 6.79 -7.88
CA LEU A 120 4.60 7.63 -7.44
C LEU A 120 4.29 8.20 -6.07
N TYR A 121 5.17 7.96 -5.11
CA TYR A 121 5.09 8.61 -3.80
C TYR A 121 5.74 9.99 -3.85
N PHE A 122 5.12 10.95 -3.18
CA PHE A 122 5.65 12.30 -3.04
C PHE A 122 5.40 12.85 -1.63
N SER A 123 6.46 13.22 -0.93
CA SER A 123 6.30 13.91 0.35
C SER A 123 5.94 15.39 0.17
N HIS A 124 4.85 15.81 0.84
CA HIS A 124 4.54 17.21 1.09
C HIS A 124 5.62 17.89 1.94
N LEU A 125 6.28 17.15 2.82
CA LEU A 125 7.40 17.65 3.63
C LEU A 125 8.65 17.80 2.78
N ASP A 126 9.46 18.77 3.18
CA ASP A 126 10.82 18.93 2.65
C ASP A 126 11.69 19.58 3.72
N TRP A 127 12.19 18.76 4.64
CA TRP A 127 12.98 19.20 5.80
C TRP A 127 14.35 19.78 5.42
N SER A 128 14.76 19.62 4.16
CA SER A 128 15.99 20.21 3.61
C SER A 128 15.73 21.51 2.85
N HIS A 129 14.48 21.82 2.48
CA HIS A 129 14.17 23.03 1.75
C HIS A 129 14.18 24.25 2.68
N PRO A 130 14.97 25.30 2.38
CA PRO A 130 15.16 26.42 3.29
C PRO A 130 13.86 27.16 3.61
N ASP A 131 12.93 27.21 2.64
CA ASP A 131 11.66 27.92 2.76
C ASP A 131 10.50 27.07 3.32
N TYR A 132 10.76 25.82 3.76
CA TYR A 132 9.73 24.91 4.27
C TYR A 132 9.27 25.24 5.71
N ALA A 133 10.21 25.32 6.64
CA ALA A 133 9.95 25.52 8.06
C ALA A 133 9.76 27.01 8.41
N THR A 134 8.87 27.73 7.71
CA THR A 134 8.72 29.19 7.87
C THR A 134 7.33 29.65 8.29
N VAL A 135 6.38 28.73 8.49
CA VAL A 135 5.06 29.05 9.06
C VAL A 135 4.67 28.02 10.12
N ARG A 136 3.80 28.40 11.06
CA ARG A 136 3.30 27.51 12.11
C ARG A 136 1.82 27.18 11.91
N PRO A 137 1.37 25.94 12.09
CA PRO A 137 -0.06 25.63 12.14
C PRO A 137 -0.67 26.11 13.46
N ALA A 138 -1.99 26.35 13.47
CA ALA A 138 -2.71 26.73 14.70
C ALA A 138 -2.61 25.65 15.78
N VAL A 139 -2.58 24.38 15.38
CA VAL A 139 -2.37 23.21 16.24
C VAL A 139 -1.26 22.39 15.63
N GLN A 140 -0.17 22.18 16.36
CA GLN A 140 0.93 21.34 15.91
C GLN A 140 0.66 19.88 16.20
N HIS A 141 1.13 19.02 15.30
CA HIS A 141 1.14 17.59 15.53
C HIS A 141 2.15 17.24 16.65
N PRO A 142 1.83 16.34 17.60
CA PRO A 142 2.70 16.05 18.74
C PRO A 142 4.10 15.53 18.36
N SER A 143 4.23 14.79 17.25
CA SER A 143 5.51 14.20 16.83
C SER A 143 6.53 15.19 16.29
N VAL A 144 6.14 16.44 16.02
CA VAL A 144 7.00 17.45 15.37
C VAL A 144 7.14 18.74 16.18
N GLN A 145 6.65 18.73 17.42
CA GLN A 145 6.50 19.93 18.22
C GLN A 145 7.85 20.64 18.44
N ASP A 146 7.92 21.89 17.95
CA ASP A 146 9.09 22.76 18.07
C ASP A 146 10.40 22.19 17.46
N ASN A 147 10.29 21.26 16.51
CA ASN A 147 11.42 20.80 15.71
C ASN A 147 11.80 21.87 14.66
N PRO A 148 13.08 22.29 14.56
CA PRO A 148 13.51 23.33 13.63
C PRO A 148 13.36 22.96 12.14
N TYR A 149 13.24 21.68 11.79
CA TYR A 149 12.96 21.24 10.43
C TYR A 149 11.47 21.33 10.06
N ALA A 150 10.59 21.36 11.07
CA ALA A 150 9.14 21.37 10.86
C ALA A 150 8.54 22.76 10.99
N VAL A 151 9.02 23.59 11.91
CA VAL A 151 8.42 24.91 12.22
C VAL A 151 9.50 25.97 12.53
N PRO A 152 9.25 27.26 12.21
CA PRO A 152 10.17 28.34 12.57
C PRO A 152 10.14 28.58 14.08
N ARG A 153 11.19 29.22 14.62
CA ARG A 153 11.15 29.68 16.02
C ARG A 153 10.04 30.71 16.22
N PRO A 154 9.45 30.81 17.42
CA PRO A 154 8.45 31.84 17.69
C PRO A 154 8.97 33.25 17.36
N GLY A 155 8.23 33.97 16.51
CA GLY A 155 8.61 35.31 16.03
C GLY A 155 9.48 35.33 14.77
N GLU A 156 9.85 34.18 14.20
CA GLU A 156 10.61 34.04 12.96
C GLU A 156 9.75 33.49 11.80
N GLU A 157 8.43 33.60 11.89
CA GLU A 157 7.52 33.22 10.79
C GLU A 157 7.70 34.14 9.58
N ASP A 158 7.75 33.52 8.41
CA ASP A 158 7.88 34.17 7.11
C ASP A 158 6.93 33.49 6.11
N PRO A 159 5.69 34.01 5.99
CA PRO A 159 4.71 33.49 5.04
C PRO A 159 5.14 33.64 3.58
N GLU A 160 5.94 34.64 3.22
CA GLU A 160 6.38 34.83 1.83
C GLU A 160 7.34 33.72 1.40
N ARG A 161 8.18 33.24 2.32
CA ARG A 161 9.01 32.04 2.09
C ARG A 161 8.15 30.80 1.88
N TRP A 162 7.13 30.62 2.72
CA TRP A 162 6.21 29.49 2.58
C TRP A 162 5.51 29.48 1.22
N GLU A 163 5.12 30.65 0.71
CA GLU A 163 4.55 30.77 -0.62
C GLU A 163 5.52 30.32 -1.73
N ARG A 164 6.81 30.66 -1.63
CA ARG A 164 7.82 30.14 -2.57
C ARG A 164 8.01 28.63 -2.44
N TYR A 165 7.93 28.09 -1.22
CA TYR A 165 7.94 26.65 -1.04
C TYR A 165 6.73 25.98 -1.70
N LEU A 166 5.53 26.55 -1.58
CA LEU A 166 4.35 26.04 -2.27
C LEU A 166 4.52 26.10 -3.79
N GLU A 167 5.08 27.17 -4.34
CA GLU A 167 5.38 27.26 -5.78
C GLU A 167 6.35 26.14 -6.23
N PHE A 168 7.44 25.93 -5.49
CA PHE A 168 8.39 24.84 -5.72
C PHE A 168 7.72 23.46 -5.63
N HIS A 169 6.97 23.22 -4.56
CA HIS A 169 6.23 21.98 -4.31
C HIS A 169 5.25 21.66 -5.44
N ARG A 170 4.47 22.64 -5.89
CA ARG A 170 3.54 22.47 -7.02
C ARG A 170 4.26 22.22 -8.33
N ALA A 171 5.41 22.87 -8.54
CA ALA A 171 6.19 22.66 -9.75
C ALA A 171 6.74 21.22 -9.82
N GLN A 172 7.24 20.65 -8.71
CA GLN A 172 7.64 19.23 -8.66
C GLN A 172 6.47 18.28 -8.94
N ILE A 173 5.30 18.53 -8.34
CA ILE A 173 4.12 17.70 -8.61
C ILE A 173 3.72 17.75 -10.09
N ARG A 174 3.75 18.94 -10.71
CA ARG A 174 3.49 19.07 -12.15
C ARG A 174 4.52 18.30 -12.98
N GLU A 175 5.80 18.34 -12.62
CA GLU A 175 6.83 17.52 -13.29
C GLU A 175 6.47 16.05 -13.23
N LEU A 176 6.11 15.52 -12.05
CA LEU A 176 5.75 14.12 -11.89
C LEU A 176 4.52 13.73 -12.73
N VAL A 177 3.45 14.53 -12.64
CA VAL A 177 2.19 14.23 -13.32
C VAL A 177 2.35 14.32 -14.84
N THR A 178 3.02 15.35 -15.34
CA THR A 178 3.12 15.58 -16.80
C THR A 178 4.21 14.76 -17.47
N ARG A 179 5.31 14.43 -16.79
CA ARG A 179 6.41 13.64 -17.38
C ARG A 179 6.17 12.15 -17.28
N PHE A 180 5.63 11.68 -16.14
CA PHE A 180 5.53 10.25 -15.85
C PHE A 180 4.10 9.72 -15.93
N GLU A 181 3.09 10.60 -15.95
CA GLU A 181 1.67 10.25 -16.08
C GLU A 181 1.25 9.08 -15.16
N PRO A 182 1.50 9.16 -13.84
CA PRO A 182 1.23 8.03 -12.95
C PRO A 182 -0.27 7.72 -12.87
N ASP A 183 -0.60 6.44 -12.68
CA ASP A 183 -1.97 6.00 -12.38
C ASP A 183 -2.35 6.35 -10.92
N LEU A 184 -1.36 6.45 -10.02
CA LEU A 184 -1.51 6.79 -8.61
C LEU A 184 -0.45 7.80 -8.15
N LEU A 185 -0.87 8.90 -7.53
CA LEU A 185 0.01 9.80 -6.80
C LEU A 185 -0.23 9.63 -5.30
N TRP A 186 0.77 9.09 -4.61
CA TRP A 186 0.69 8.73 -3.20
C TRP A 186 1.37 9.82 -2.36
N PHE A 187 0.58 10.71 -1.76
CA PHE A 187 1.10 11.79 -0.95
C PHE A 187 1.40 11.37 0.47
N ASP A 188 2.32 12.10 1.11
CA ASP A 188 2.64 11.88 2.51
C ASP A 188 3.08 13.17 3.21
N GLY A 189 3.05 13.20 4.54
CA GLY A 189 3.61 14.30 5.29
C GLY A 189 2.70 15.52 5.38
N GLU A 190 1.40 15.32 5.29
CA GLU A 190 0.40 16.38 5.40
C GLU A 190 0.26 16.90 6.84
N TRP A 191 0.68 16.14 7.85
CA TRP A 191 0.39 16.40 9.27
C TRP A 191 1.04 17.66 9.87
N GLU A 192 2.06 18.25 9.23
CA GLU A 192 2.77 19.42 9.78
C GLU A 192 2.10 20.77 9.51
N ARG A 193 1.13 20.83 8.59
CA ARG A 193 0.36 22.04 8.28
C ARG A 193 -1.11 21.70 8.11
N ASP A 194 -1.96 22.71 8.26
CA ASP A 194 -3.38 22.54 8.00
C ASP A 194 -3.74 22.58 6.50
N GLU A 195 -4.98 22.20 6.19
CA GLU A 195 -5.53 22.16 4.83
C GLU A 195 -5.36 23.49 4.07
N ARG A 196 -5.47 24.62 4.77
CA ARG A 196 -5.39 25.96 4.18
C ARG A 196 -3.96 26.33 3.87
N GLN A 197 -3.04 26.07 4.79
CA GLN A 197 -1.61 26.29 4.59
C GLN A 197 -1.08 25.45 3.43
N TRP A 198 -1.51 24.19 3.35
CA TRP A 198 -1.17 23.32 2.23
C TRP A 198 -1.87 23.68 0.93
N ARG A 199 -2.96 24.46 0.97
CA ARG A 199 -3.84 24.73 -0.19
C ARG A 199 -4.33 23.44 -0.86
N MET A 200 -4.76 22.46 -0.06
CA MET A 200 -5.14 21.12 -0.56
C MET A 200 -6.26 21.16 -1.58
N ARG A 201 -7.25 22.05 -1.39
CA ARG A 201 -8.35 22.24 -2.35
C ARG A 201 -7.85 22.68 -3.73
N GLU A 202 -6.87 23.59 -3.78
CA GLU A 202 -6.31 24.09 -5.03
C GLU A 202 -5.47 23.02 -5.72
N LEU A 203 -4.62 22.31 -4.95
CA LEU A 203 -3.85 21.17 -5.45
C LEU A 203 -4.77 20.11 -6.05
N ARG A 204 -5.83 19.74 -5.33
CA ARG A 204 -6.79 18.74 -5.79
C ARG A 204 -7.50 19.18 -7.07
N ALA A 205 -7.90 20.44 -7.18
CA ALA A 205 -8.53 20.97 -8.39
C ALA A 205 -7.57 20.89 -9.59
N GLU A 206 -6.31 21.30 -9.40
CA GLU A 206 -5.28 21.23 -10.43
C GLU A 206 -4.99 19.78 -10.87
N LEU A 207 -4.81 18.84 -9.93
CA LEU A 207 -4.58 17.44 -10.26
C LEU A 207 -5.74 16.83 -11.08
N ARG A 208 -6.98 17.20 -10.76
CA ARG A 208 -8.16 16.74 -11.50
C ARG A 208 -8.25 17.33 -12.91
N GLU A 209 -7.71 18.52 -13.12
CA GLU A 209 -7.60 19.12 -14.45
C GLU A 209 -6.48 18.47 -15.28
N LEU A 210 -5.32 18.24 -14.65
CA LEU A 210 -4.13 17.66 -15.32
C LEU A 210 -4.30 16.17 -15.64
N ALA A 211 -4.83 15.39 -14.71
CA ALA A 211 -4.93 13.93 -14.81
C ALA A 211 -6.23 13.44 -14.14
N PRO A 212 -7.39 13.51 -14.83
CA PRO A 212 -8.70 13.25 -14.23
C PRO A 212 -8.88 11.81 -13.72
N GLU A 213 -8.20 10.84 -14.33
CA GLU A 213 -8.24 9.40 -13.99
C GLU A 213 -7.16 8.99 -12.97
N MET A 214 -6.25 9.89 -12.60
CA MET A 214 -5.21 9.59 -11.61
C MET A 214 -5.84 9.45 -10.23
N VAL A 215 -5.45 8.39 -9.54
CA VAL A 215 -5.85 8.14 -8.15
C VAL A 215 -4.94 8.94 -7.22
N VAL A 216 -5.51 9.50 -6.16
CA VAL A 216 -4.74 10.20 -5.13
C VAL A 216 -5.15 9.70 -3.74
N ASN A 217 -4.17 9.43 -2.88
CA ASN A 217 -4.41 8.83 -1.57
C ASN A 217 -5.04 9.79 -0.56
N GLY A 218 -5.45 9.24 0.59
CA GLY A 218 -6.17 9.95 1.66
C GLY A 218 -5.38 11.03 2.40
N ARG A 219 -4.04 11.07 2.23
CA ARG A 219 -3.10 12.02 2.87
C ARG A 219 -3.13 13.41 2.23
N MET A 220 -4.34 13.87 1.95
CA MET A 220 -4.64 15.21 1.44
C MET A 220 -5.70 15.91 2.32
N LEU A 221 -5.76 15.58 3.61
CA LEU A 221 -6.64 16.24 4.59
C LEU A 221 -8.12 16.30 4.13
N GLY A 222 -8.64 15.18 3.62
CA GLY A 222 -10.03 15.07 3.13
C GLY A 222 -10.23 15.32 1.64
N HIS A 223 -9.16 15.58 0.88
CA HIS A 223 -9.21 15.77 -0.58
C HIS A 223 -8.77 14.57 -1.41
N GLY A 224 -8.45 13.44 -0.75
CA GLY A 224 -8.05 12.18 -1.38
C GLY A 224 -9.21 11.35 -1.93
N ASP A 225 -8.88 10.24 -2.61
CA ASP A 225 -9.84 9.31 -3.21
C ASP A 225 -10.13 8.06 -2.36
N TYR A 226 -9.21 7.70 -1.47
CA TYR A 226 -9.30 6.49 -0.66
C TYR A 226 -8.64 6.66 0.71
N VAL A 227 -8.99 5.80 1.66
CA VAL A 227 -8.43 5.82 3.03
C VAL A 227 -7.12 5.02 3.09
N THR A 228 -6.14 5.50 3.85
CA THR A 228 -4.78 4.91 3.93
C THR A 228 -4.42 4.44 5.35
N PRO A 229 -4.99 3.34 5.88
CA PRO A 229 -4.46 2.73 7.10
C PRO A 229 -2.98 2.35 6.92
N GLU A 230 -2.19 2.46 7.98
CA GLU A 230 -0.75 2.19 7.96
C GLU A 230 -0.39 1.18 9.06
N GLN A 231 0.45 0.19 8.73
CA GLN A 231 1.02 -0.85 9.62
C GLN A 231 0.03 -1.81 10.30
N GLY A 232 -1.24 -1.46 10.41
CA GLY A 232 -2.28 -2.27 11.05
C GLY A 232 -3.49 -2.47 10.15
N VAL A 233 -3.86 -3.74 9.92
CA VAL A 233 -5.14 -4.08 9.31
C VAL A 233 -6.26 -3.56 10.22
N PRO A 234 -7.18 -2.72 9.71
CA PRO A 234 -8.33 -2.30 10.50
C PRO A 234 -9.19 -3.49 10.91
N VAL A 235 -9.57 -3.56 12.19
CA VAL A 235 -10.51 -4.59 12.68
C VAL A 235 -11.88 -4.44 11.99
N GLU A 236 -12.32 -3.20 11.83
CA GLU A 236 -13.45 -2.83 11.00
C GLU A 236 -12.93 -2.09 9.77
N PRO A 237 -13.17 -2.61 8.55
CA PRO A 237 -12.74 -1.94 7.32
C PRO A 237 -13.37 -0.54 7.19
N PRO A 238 -12.63 0.45 6.67
CA PRO A 238 -13.18 1.75 6.34
C PRO A 238 -14.36 1.68 5.36
N ASP A 239 -15.22 2.68 5.39
CA ASP A 239 -16.22 2.88 4.34
C ASP A 239 -15.53 3.35 3.04
N GLY A 240 -15.91 2.74 1.92
CA GLY A 240 -15.38 3.09 0.60
C GLY A 240 -14.00 2.48 0.30
N PRO A 241 -13.33 2.92 -0.77
CA PRO A 241 -12.01 2.42 -1.17
C PRO A 241 -10.96 2.71 -0.10
N TRP A 242 -10.08 1.75 0.15
CA TRP A 242 -8.96 1.90 1.08
C TRP A 242 -7.79 1.00 0.70
N GLU A 243 -6.60 1.38 1.17
CA GLU A 243 -5.35 0.66 0.94
C GLU A 243 -4.51 0.67 2.21
N LEU A 244 -4.13 -0.52 2.67
CA LEU A 244 -3.18 -0.70 3.76
C LEU A 244 -1.77 -0.65 3.21
N CYS A 245 -0.97 0.32 3.65
CA CYS A 245 0.48 0.25 3.47
C CYS A 245 1.14 -0.51 4.64
N LEU A 246 2.02 -1.46 4.31
CA LEU A 246 2.63 -2.37 5.28
C LEU A 246 4.06 -2.71 4.91
N THR A 247 4.99 -2.62 5.87
CA THR A 247 6.38 -3.05 5.71
C THR A 247 6.54 -4.57 5.81
N ILE A 248 7.55 -5.14 5.16
CA ILE A 248 7.91 -6.55 5.38
C ILE A 248 8.55 -6.75 6.76
N ASN A 249 9.41 -5.83 7.20
CA ASN A 249 10.00 -5.78 8.54
C ASN A 249 9.42 -4.59 9.34
N ASP A 250 10.17 -3.95 10.23
CA ASP A 250 9.73 -2.79 11.01
C ASP A 250 10.15 -1.45 10.38
N SER A 251 10.76 -1.47 9.19
CA SER A 251 11.35 -0.32 8.51
C SER A 251 10.81 -0.18 7.08
N TRP A 252 10.57 1.05 6.62
CA TRP A 252 10.26 1.30 5.20
C TRP A 252 11.54 1.28 4.35
N GLY A 253 12.52 2.12 4.69
CA GLY A 253 13.84 2.08 4.08
C GLY A 253 14.66 0.86 4.51
N TRP A 254 15.67 0.49 3.72
CA TRP A 254 16.60 -0.57 4.09
C TRP A 254 17.34 -0.23 5.39
N GLN A 255 17.21 -1.09 6.41
CA GLN A 255 17.97 -1.00 7.66
C GLN A 255 18.65 -2.34 7.96
N PRO A 256 19.99 -2.45 7.93
CA PRO A 256 20.70 -3.73 8.05
C PRO A 256 20.49 -4.46 9.37
N GLN A 257 20.08 -3.75 10.41
CA GLN A 257 19.87 -4.26 11.77
C GLN A 257 18.42 -4.69 12.02
N ASP A 258 17.50 -4.34 11.12
CA ASP A 258 16.12 -4.74 11.22
C ASP A 258 15.93 -6.14 10.62
N HIS A 259 15.96 -7.13 11.52
CA HIS A 259 15.72 -8.53 11.17
C HIS A 259 14.30 -9.00 11.51
N ASN A 260 13.41 -8.12 12.00
CA ASN A 260 12.07 -8.49 12.44
C ASN A 260 11.10 -8.65 11.26
N HIS A 261 11.46 -9.53 10.32
CA HIS A 261 10.68 -9.76 9.12
C HIS A 261 9.42 -10.57 9.42
N LYS A 262 8.29 -10.07 8.93
CA LYS A 262 7.06 -10.86 8.81
C LYS A 262 7.35 -12.11 7.99
N SER A 263 6.84 -13.24 8.45
CA SER A 263 6.89 -14.51 7.73
C SER A 263 5.94 -14.49 6.52
N PRO A 264 6.15 -15.33 5.50
CA PRO A 264 5.19 -15.50 4.41
C PRO A 264 3.76 -15.75 4.88
N ARG A 265 3.57 -16.51 5.97
CA ARG A 265 2.26 -16.78 6.56
C ARG A 265 1.61 -15.52 7.14
N GLN A 266 2.38 -14.66 7.82
CA GLN A 266 1.88 -13.37 8.30
C GLN A 266 1.49 -12.45 7.15
N ILE A 267 2.30 -12.41 6.09
CA ILE A 267 2.03 -11.59 4.89
C ILE A 267 0.75 -12.07 4.20
N VAL A 268 0.59 -13.38 3.94
CA VAL A 268 -0.62 -13.94 3.33
C VAL A 268 -1.84 -13.69 4.21
N ARG A 269 -1.72 -13.87 5.54
CA ARG A 269 -2.81 -13.56 6.48
C ARG A 269 -3.26 -12.11 6.36
N THR A 270 -2.33 -11.16 6.44
CA THR A 270 -2.64 -9.75 6.30
C THR A 270 -3.26 -9.45 4.94
N PHE A 271 -2.73 -10.04 3.86
CA PHE A 271 -3.27 -9.88 2.53
C PHE A 271 -4.73 -10.32 2.42
N VAL A 272 -5.08 -11.52 2.89
CA VAL A 272 -6.45 -12.03 2.81
C VAL A 272 -7.43 -11.30 3.75
N GLU A 273 -6.96 -10.84 4.92
CA GLU A 273 -7.73 -9.96 5.79
C GLU A 273 -8.04 -8.61 5.09
N THR A 274 -7.06 -8.02 4.41
CA THR A 274 -7.21 -6.76 3.67
C THR A 274 -8.17 -6.88 2.49
N ILE A 275 -7.94 -7.83 1.57
CA ILE A 275 -8.79 -7.97 0.37
C ILE A 275 -10.19 -8.48 0.73
N GLY A 276 -10.32 -9.30 1.78
CA GLY A 276 -11.62 -9.73 2.30
C GLY A 276 -12.42 -8.57 2.90
N GLY A 277 -11.73 -7.55 3.43
CA GLY A 277 -12.29 -6.28 3.84
C GLY A 277 -12.61 -5.31 2.69
N GLY A 278 -12.29 -5.67 1.45
CA GLY A 278 -12.49 -4.84 0.25
C GLY A 278 -11.42 -3.77 0.03
N GLY A 279 -10.25 -3.91 0.65
CA GLY A 279 -9.12 -2.99 0.48
C GLY A 279 -8.01 -3.56 -0.39
N ASN A 280 -7.03 -2.70 -0.68
CA ASN A 280 -5.77 -3.09 -1.30
C ASN A 280 -4.66 -3.23 -0.25
N LEU A 281 -3.76 -4.19 -0.42
CA LEU A 281 -2.49 -4.24 0.30
C LEU A 281 -1.41 -3.58 -0.57
N LEU A 282 -0.71 -2.61 -0.01
CA LEU A 282 0.51 -2.02 -0.56
C LEU A 282 1.69 -2.49 0.31
N LEU A 283 2.35 -3.56 -0.13
CA LEU A 283 3.41 -4.24 0.62
C LEU A 283 4.77 -3.63 0.24
N ASP A 284 5.50 -3.16 1.25
CA ASP A 284 6.74 -2.42 1.04
C ASP A 284 7.99 -3.28 0.97
N VAL A 285 8.93 -2.85 0.12
CA VAL A 285 10.33 -3.26 0.08
C VAL A 285 11.24 -2.04 0.26
N GLY A 286 12.32 -2.24 1.01
CA GLY A 286 13.41 -1.29 1.19
C GLY A 286 14.68 -1.81 0.51
N PRO A 287 15.01 -1.36 -0.71
CA PRO A 287 16.23 -1.77 -1.41
C PRO A 287 17.50 -1.16 -0.79
N ARG A 288 18.63 -1.87 -0.98
CA ARG A 288 19.98 -1.36 -0.68
C ARG A 288 20.32 -0.18 -1.59
N GLU A 289 21.33 0.60 -1.23
CA GLU A 289 21.80 1.76 -2.00
C GLU A 289 22.25 1.45 -3.43
N ASP A 290 22.69 0.22 -3.67
CA ASP A 290 23.03 -0.24 -5.01
C ASP A 290 21.81 -0.58 -5.87
N GLY A 291 20.61 -0.65 -5.28
CA GLY A 291 19.35 -0.98 -5.95
C GLY A 291 18.94 -2.45 -5.83
N THR A 292 19.66 -3.27 -5.07
CA THR A 292 19.26 -4.66 -4.82
C THR A 292 18.19 -4.77 -3.74
N ILE A 293 17.11 -5.49 -4.04
CA ILE A 293 16.14 -5.93 -3.03
C ILE A 293 16.76 -7.13 -2.29
N THR A 294 16.63 -7.18 -0.96
CA THR A 294 17.32 -8.21 -0.18
C THR A 294 16.75 -9.61 -0.44
N PRO A 295 17.55 -10.69 -0.31
CA PRO A 295 17.06 -12.05 -0.49
C PRO A 295 15.85 -12.39 0.39
N GLU A 296 15.79 -11.86 1.61
CA GLU A 296 14.67 -12.03 2.54
C GLU A 296 13.39 -11.40 1.98
N GLN A 297 13.46 -10.18 1.46
CA GLN A 297 12.32 -9.49 0.86
C GLN A 297 11.88 -10.22 -0.42
N THR A 298 12.82 -10.62 -1.28
CA THR A 298 12.53 -11.41 -2.50
C THR A 298 11.83 -12.72 -2.18
N GLU A 299 12.34 -13.51 -1.22
CA GLU A 299 11.74 -14.81 -0.82
C GLU A 299 10.28 -14.64 -0.37
N ARG A 300 9.97 -13.56 0.35
CA ARG A 300 8.61 -13.28 0.83
C ARG A 300 7.66 -12.86 -0.28
N LEU A 301 8.12 -12.02 -1.19
CA LEU A 301 7.36 -11.64 -2.38
C LEU A 301 7.09 -12.86 -3.28
N GLU A 302 8.07 -13.74 -3.46
CA GLU A 302 7.90 -14.97 -4.24
C GLU A 302 6.97 -15.98 -3.55
N ALA A 303 7.04 -16.11 -2.23
CA ALA A 303 6.11 -16.94 -1.47
C ALA A 303 4.66 -16.42 -1.57
N LEU A 304 4.46 -15.10 -1.47
CA LEU A 304 3.15 -14.47 -1.69
C LEU A 304 2.67 -14.72 -3.13
N GLY A 305 3.52 -14.51 -4.12
CA GLY A 305 3.21 -14.74 -5.53
C GLY A 305 2.81 -16.18 -5.85
N ALA A 306 3.53 -17.16 -5.29
CA ALA A 306 3.19 -18.57 -5.43
C ALA A 306 1.79 -18.88 -4.86
N TRP A 307 1.45 -18.28 -3.71
CA TRP A 307 0.13 -18.43 -3.09
C TRP A 307 -0.96 -17.74 -3.92
N VAL A 308 -0.73 -16.51 -4.39
CA VAL A 308 -1.65 -15.76 -5.24
C VAL A 308 -1.93 -16.50 -6.54
N SER A 309 -0.90 -17.05 -7.18
CA SER A 309 -1.06 -17.81 -8.43
C SER A 309 -1.91 -19.05 -8.24
N ARG A 310 -1.75 -19.77 -7.13
CA ARG A 310 -2.53 -20.98 -6.81
C ARG A 310 -4.00 -20.67 -6.50
N HIS A 311 -4.28 -19.51 -5.91
CA HIS A 311 -5.61 -19.11 -5.45
C HIS A 311 -6.19 -17.93 -6.22
N SER A 312 -5.73 -17.70 -7.46
CA SER A 312 -6.06 -16.49 -8.23
C SER A 312 -7.56 -16.16 -8.33
N PRO A 313 -8.49 -17.13 -8.50
CA PRO A 313 -9.92 -16.85 -8.51
C PRO A 313 -10.47 -16.24 -7.21
N ALA A 314 -9.81 -16.47 -6.08
CA ALA A 314 -10.16 -15.85 -4.80
C ALA A 314 -9.43 -14.53 -4.57
N VAL A 315 -8.47 -14.15 -5.41
CA VAL A 315 -7.72 -12.89 -5.27
C VAL A 315 -8.15 -11.85 -6.31
N ARG A 316 -8.51 -12.30 -7.51
CA ARG A 316 -8.89 -11.46 -8.66
C ARG A 316 -10.37 -11.56 -8.92
N GLY A 317 -10.96 -10.45 -9.35
CA GLY A 317 -12.39 -10.39 -9.64
C GLY A 317 -13.23 -10.76 -8.43
N ILE A 318 -12.87 -10.19 -7.29
CA ILE A 318 -13.56 -10.37 -6.02
C ILE A 318 -14.03 -9.04 -5.46
N ARG A 319 -15.09 -9.13 -4.66
CA ARG A 319 -15.60 -8.07 -3.80
C ARG A 319 -15.48 -8.46 -2.33
N ARG A 320 -15.66 -7.45 -1.48
CA ARG A 320 -15.72 -7.58 -0.02
C ARG A 320 -16.57 -8.79 0.40
N GLY A 321 -16.04 -9.55 1.36
CA GLY A 321 -16.65 -10.76 1.89
C GLY A 321 -17.87 -10.55 2.77
N LEU A 322 -18.19 -11.59 3.52
CA LEU A 322 -19.29 -11.58 4.47
C LEU A 322 -18.99 -10.63 5.64
N PRO A 323 -20.02 -9.99 6.22
CA PRO A 323 -19.88 -9.25 7.46
C PRO A 323 -19.36 -10.13 8.60
N HIS A 324 -18.79 -9.48 9.62
CA HIS A 324 -18.29 -10.15 10.81
C HIS A 324 -19.38 -11.04 11.46
N GLY A 325 -18.97 -12.22 11.94
CA GLY A 325 -19.86 -13.18 12.61
C GLY A 325 -20.51 -14.23 11.70
N HIS A 326 -20.51 -14.02 10.38
CA HIS A 326 -20.98 -15.03 9.41
C HIS A 326 -19.95 -16.13 9.15
N PHE A 327 -18.67 -15.80 9.21
CA PHE A 327 -17.55 -16.73 9.10
C PHE A 327 -16.45 -16.29 10.08
N TYR A 328 -15.78 -17.24 10.74
CA TYR A 328 -14.68 -16.96 11.66
C TYR A 328 -13.33 -16.95 10.94
N GLY A 329 -13.23 -16.04 9.99
CA GLY A 329 -12.06 -15.79 9.18
C GLY A 329 -12.40 -14.75 8.11
N PRO A 330 -11.42 -14.33 7.31
CA PRO A 330 -11.69 -13.47 6.17
C PRO A 330 -12.49 -14.24 5.12
N SER A 331 -13.28 -13.54 4.32
CA SER A 331 -13.94 -14.12 3.16
C SER A 331 -13.94 -13.12 2.00
N ALA A 332 -14.20 -13.60 0.80
CA ALA A 332 -14.41 -12.78 -0.38
C ALA A 332 -15.55 -13.38 -1.22
N VAL A 333 -16.17 -12.57 -2.06
CA VAL A 333 -17.19 -13.06 -3.00
C VAL A 333 -16.71 -12.78 -4.42
N SER A 334 -16.93 -13.69 -5.36
CA SER A 334 -16.68 -13.44 -6.78
C SER A 334 -17.48 -12.24 -7.29
N ASP A 335 -17.01 -11.59 -8.35
CA ASP A 335 -17.68 -10.44 -8.97
C ASP A 335 -19.11 -10.75 -9.42
N ASP A 336 -19.36 -11.96 -9.93
CA ASP A 336 -20.70 -12.42 -10.31
C ASP A 336 -21.60 -12.76 -9.11
N GLY A 337 -21.03 -12.70 -7.89
CA GLY A 337 -21.74 -12.94 -6.65
C GLY A 337 -22.00 -14.40 -6.32
N ARG A 338 -21.59 -15.37 -7.15
CA ARG A 338 -22.05 -16.77 -7.07
C ARG A 338 -21.06 -17.73 -6.40
N THR A 339 -19.85 -17.27 -6.11
CA THR A 339 -18.85 -18.04 -5.38
C THR A 339 -18.43 -17.28 -4.13
N LEU A 340 -18.56 -17.95 -2.98
CA LEU A 340 -18.05 -17.46 -1.71
C LEU A 340 -16.70 -18.15 -1.41
N PHE A 341 -15.65 -17.36 -1.24
CA PHE A 341 -14.33 -17.82 -0.85
C PHE A 341 -14.13 -17.63 0.65
N LEU A 342 -13.71 -18.69 1.33
CA LEU A 342 -13.38 -18.71 2.75
C LEU A 342 -11.87 -18.85 2.91
N TYR A 343 -11.23 -17.86 3.52
CA TYR A 343 -9.80 -17.91 3.82
C TYR A 343 -9.58 -18.58 5.17
N VAL A 344 -9.19 -19.84 5.12
CA VAL A 344 -8.93 -20.68 6.29
C VAL A 344 -7.47 -20.51 6.69
N LEU A 345 -7.27 -19.64 7.69
CA LEU A 345 -5.94 -19.27 8.16
C LEU A 345 -5.30 -20.40 8.98
N ASP A 346 -6.06 -21.04 9.86
CA ASP A 346 -5.59 -22.08 10.77
C ASP A 346 -6.19 -23.45 10.43
N ARG A 347 -5.48 -24.51 10.80
CA ARG A 347 -5.93 -25.89 10.60
C ARG A 347 -7.27 -26.11 11.33
N PRO A 348 -8.37 -26.43 10.61
CA PRO A 348 -9.65 -26.69 11.24
C PRO A 348 -9.62 -27.98 12.07
N ASN A 349 -10.49 -28.04 13.08
CA ASN A 349 -10.78 -29.28 13.80
C ASN A 349 -12.08 -29.85 13.23
N ASP A 350 -11.95 -30.77 12.27
CA ASP A 350 -13.02 -31.44 11.49
C ASP A 350 -13.74 -30.57 10.43
N TYR A 351 -14.08 -29.32 10.73
CA TYR A 351 -14.88 -28.49 9.80
C TYR A 351 -14.66 -26.98 9.97
N VAL A 352 -15.09 -26.24 8.96
CA VAL A 352 -15.38 -24.80 9.06
C VAL A 352 -16.88 -24.54 8.96
N VAL A 353 -17.35 -23.39 9.44
CA VAL A 353 -18.78 -23.06 9.50
C VAL A 353 -19.09 -21.70 8.90
N VAL A 354 -20.10 -21.65 8.03
CA VAL A 354 -20.71 -20.42 7.53
C VAL A 354 -22.12 -20.28 8.09
N ARG A 355 -22.42 -19.12 8.66
CA ARG A 355 -23.70 -18.83 9.34
C ARG A 355 -24.52 -17.85 8.52
N GLY A 356 -25.84 -17.97 8.61
CA GLY A 356 -26.74 -16.98 8.02
C GLY A 356 -26.84 -17.07 6.49
N LEU A 357 -26.23 -18.05 5.83
CA LEU A 357 -26.26 -18.16 4.37
C LEU A 357 -27.65 -18.60 3.89
N ARG A 358 -28.34 -17.73 3.14
CA ARG A 358 -29.68 -18.03 2.60
C ARG A 358 -29.61 -18.95 1.38
N ASN A 359 -28.56 -18.82 0.57
CA ASN A 359 -28.32 -19.63 -0.63
C ASN A 359 -28.21 -21.12 -0.34
N GLN A 360 -28.51 -21.96 -1.32
CA GLN A 360 -28.08 -23.35 -1.32
C GLN A 360 -26.61 -23.43 -1.78
N VAL A 361 -25.77 -24.16 -1.03
CA VAL A 361 -24.43 -24.54 -1.50
C VAL A 361 -24.59 -25.70 -2.48
N LEU A 362 -24.15 -25.49 -3.72
CA LEU A 362 -24.17 -26.49 -4.79
C LEU A 362 -22.92 -27.36 -4.76
N LYS A 363 -21.78 -26.77 -4.38
CA LYS A 363 -20.49 -27.43 -4.32
C LYS A 363 -19.57 -26.73 -3.31
N ALA A 364 -18.80 -27.50 -2.56
CA ALA A 364 -17.71 -27.02 -1.72
C ALA A 364 -16.40 -27.71 -2.12
N TYR A 365 -15.29 -26.98 -2.24
CA TYR A 365 -13.99 -27.55 -2.58
C TYR A 365 -12.81 -26.70 -2.11
N VAL A 366 -11.65 -27.32 -1.92
CA VAL A 366 -10.37 -26.63 -1.73
C VAL A 366 -9.93 -26.05 -3.06
N LEU A 367 -9.83 -24.72 -3.17
CA LEU A 367 -9.58 -24.03 -4.44
C LEU A 367 -8.23 -24.41 -5.05
N GLY A 368 -7.19 -24.54 -4.23
CA GLY A 368 -5.82 -24.79 -4.70
C GLY A 368 -5.58 -26.20 -5.25
N THR A 369 -6.41 -27.18 -4.88
CA THR A 369 -6.27 -28.58 -5.30
C THR A 369 -7.45 -29.10 -6.12
N GLY A 370 -8.61 -28.44 -6.01
CA GLY A 370 -9.88 -28.90 -6.58
C GLY A 370 -10.55 -30.02 -5.79
N THR A 371 -10.02 -30.41 -4.62
CA THR A 371 -10.59 -31.47 -3.79
C THR A 371 -11.98 -31.07 -3.32
N GLU A 372 -12.98 -31.86 -3.70
CA GLU A 372 -14.36 -31.67 -3.27
C GLU A 372 -14.51 -32.03 -1.79
N LEU A 373 -15.25 -31.19 -1.07
CA LEU A 373 -15.48 -31.31 0.37
C LEU A 373 -16.93 -31.69 0.63
N GLU A 374 -17.13 -32.58 1.60
CA GLU A 374 -18.47 -32.82 2.13
C GLU A 374 -18.96 -31.56 2.86
N HIS A 375 -20.23 -31.22 2.68
CA HIS A 375 -20.86 -30.14 3.42
C HIS A 375 -22.29 -30.52 3.84
N GLN A 376 -22.73 -29.96 4.97
CA GLN A 376 -24.05 -30.23 5.51
C GLN A 376 -24.64 -28.98 6.15
N ARG A 377 -25.90 -28.68 5.81
CA ARG A 377 -26.69 -27.67 6.50
C ARG A 377 -27.42 -28.26 7.70
N ILE A 378 -27.23 -27.66 8.88
CA ILE A 378 -27.85 -28.10 10.14
C ILE A 378 -28.62 -26.94 10.78
N GLY A 379 -29.85 -27.22 11.23
CA GLY A 379 -30.72 -26.26 11.89
C GLY A 379 -31.48 -25.35 10.92
N GLY A 380 -31.98 -24.23 11.44
CA GLY A 380 -32.82 -23.27 10.72
C GLY A 380 -34.32 -23.43 11.02
N LEU A 381 -35.08 -22.35 10.89
CA LEU A 381 -36.53 -22.30 11.07
C LEU A 381 -37.11 -21.12 10.28
N HIS A 382 -38.10 -21.37 9.44
CA HIS A 382 -38.73 -20.35 8.59
C HIS A 382 -37.67 -19.55 7.78
N GLU A 383 -37.64 -18.23 7.92
CA GLU A 383 -36.66 -17.35 7.27
C GLU A 383 -35.24 -17.38 7.86
N VAL A 384 -35.04 -18.05 9.00
CA VAL A 384 -33.73 -18.18 9.64
C VAL A 384 -33.00 -19.39 9.05
N PRO A 385 -31.92 -19.19 8.26
CA PRO A 385 -31.19 -20.29 7.65
C PRO A 385 -30.41 -21.11 8.70
N GLY A 386 -30.22 -22.39 8.41
CA GLY A 386 -29.31 -23.26 9.15
C GLY A 386 -27.84 -22.83 8.98
N TRP A 387 -26.96 -23.45 9.75
CA TRP A 387 -25.52 -23.25 9.60
C TRP A 387 -24.97 -24.26 8.60
N GLU A 388 -24.10 -23.79 7.71
CA GLU A 388 -23.42 -24.61 6.72
C GLU A 388 -22.09 -25.09 7.30
N TYR A 389 -21.97 -26.39 7.51
CA TYR A 389 -20.72 -27.04 7.94
C TYR A 389 -20.01 -27.59 6.71
N VAL A 390 -18.74 -27.25 6.54
CA VAL A 390 -17.90 -27.76 5.45
C VAL A 390 -16.78 -28.57 6.08
N PHE A 391 -16.79 -29.88 5.85
CA PHE A 391 -15.86 -30.82 6.48
C PHE A 391 -14.53 -30.81 5.73
N THR A 392 -13.44 -30.70 6.48
CA THR A 392 -12.07 -30.56 5.94
C THR A 392 -11.22 -31.73 6.36
N THR A 393 -10.33 -32.18 5.48
CA THR A 393 -9.24 -33.12 5.82
C THR A 393 -7.90 -32.39 5.82
N ASP A 394 -6.87 -33.03 6.38
CA ASP A 394 -5.52 -32.46 6.43
C ASP A 394 -4.76 -32.58 5.10
N ASP A 395 -5.24 -33.42 4.19
CA ASP A 395 -4.47 -33.85 3.01
C ASP A 395 -4.22 -32.73 1.99
N ASP A 396 -5.07 -31.70 1.98
CA ASP A 396 -5.09 -30.63 0.97
C ASP A 396 -4.97 -29.21 1.55
N LEU A 397 -4.52 -29.08 2.79
CA LEU A 397 -4.35 -27.76 3.41
C LEU A 397 -3.11 -27.05 2.86
N ASP A 398 -3.29 -25.79 2.45
CA ASP A 398 -2.18 -24.91 2.11
C ASP A 398 -1.49 -24.41 3.40
N PRO A 399 -0.14 -24.46 3.48
CA PRO A 399 0.60 -24.10 4.69
C PRO A 399 0.53 -22.60 5.04
N LEU A 400 0.20 -21.72 4.09
CA LEU A 400 0.08 -20.29 4.34
C LEU A 400 -1.38 -19.91 4.63
N CYS A 401 -2.30 -20.29 3.74
CA CYS A 401 -3.74 -20.11 3.93
C CYS A 401 -4.50 -21.00 2.94
N THR A 402 -5.37 -21.87 3.46
CA THR A 402 -6.23 -22.70 2.62
C THR A 402 -7.43 -21.88 2.16
N VAL A 403 -7.78 -21.95 0.88
CA VAL A 403 -9.00 -21.31 0.36
C VAL A 403 -10.04 -22.37 0.05
N ILE A 404 -11.21 -22.26 0.68
CA ILE A 404 -12.38 -23.08 0.37
C ILE A 404 -13.34 -22.24 -0.48
N ALA A 405 -13.75 -22.76 -1.63
CA ALA A 405 -14.74 -22.15 -2.51
C ALA A 405 -16.10 -22.84 -2.33
N LEU A 406 -17.15 -22.03 -2.18
CA LEU A 406 -18.54 -22.46 -2.13
C LEU A 406 -19.28 -21.90 -3.35
N GLU A 407 -19.69 -22.78 -4.27
CA GLU A 407 -20.55 -22.42 -5.40
C GLU A 407 -22.01 -22.39 -4.94
N LEU A 408 -22.71 -21.31 -5.25
CA LEU A 408 -24.05 -21.03 -4.77
C LEU A 408 -25.08 -21.09 -5.89
N ASP A 409 -26.33 -21.34 -5.53
CA ASP A 409 -27.50 -21.33 -6.42
C ASP A 409 -27.91 -19.94 -6.94
N GLY A 410 -27.26 -18.88 -6.45
CA GLY A 410 -27.50 -17.50 -6.83
C GLY A 410 -26.49 -16.55 -6.20
N GLU A 411 -26.74 -15.25 -6.29
CA GLU A 411 -25.89 -14.25 -5.63
C GLU A 411 -25.89 -14.43 -4.10
N VAL A 412 -24.73 -14.27 -3.46
CA VAL A 412 -24.55 -14.38 -2.01
C VAL A 412 -25.58 -13.49 -1.29
N SER A 413 -26.39 -14.13 -0.47
CA SER A 413 -27.40 -13.53 0.38
C SER A 413 -27.28 -14.08 1.80
N VAL A 414 -27.18 -13.18 2.77
CA VAL A 414 -27.07 -13.54 4.19
C VAL A 414 -28.21 -12.95 5.01
N HIS A 415 -28.69 -13.71 5.98
CA HIS A 415 -29.71 -13.31 6.94
C HIS A 415 -29.10 -12.46 8.07
N ARG A 416 -29.71 -11.32 8.35
CA ARG A 416 -29.34 -10.39 9.43
C ARG A 416 -30.59 -10.12 10.31
N PRO A 417 -30.62 -10.57 11.58
CA PRO A 417 -31.85 -10.58 12.39
C PRO A 417 -32.45 -9.20 12.74
N HIS A 418 -31.76 -8.09 12.46
CA HIS A 418 -32.13 -6.75 12.93
C HIS A 418 -32.29 -5.72 11.80
N GLU A 419 -32.30 -6.15 10.54
CA GLU A 419 -32.39 -5.26 9.37
C GLU A 419 -33.69 -5.40 8.57
N ASP A 420 -34.65 -6.20 9.03
CA ASP A 420 -35.97 -6.41 8.40
C ASP A 420 -37.09 -5.58 9.05
#